data_AF-A0A8J2PY58-F1
#
_entry.id   AF-A0A8J2PY58-F1
#
_cell.length_a   1.000
_cell.length_b   1.000
_cell.length_c   1.000
_cell.angle_alpha   90.00
_cell.angle_beta   90.00
_cell.angle_gamma   90.00
#
_symmetry.space_group_name_H-M   'P 1'
#
loop_
_entity.id
_entity.type
_entity.pdbx_description
1 polymer ?
#
loop_
_entity_poly.entity_id
_entity_poly.type
_entity_poly.pdbx_seq_one_letter_code
_entity_poly.pdbx_strand_id
1 'polypeptide(L)'
;MSGPASNDALKTKEKVARIVIQQCLNAQLKFDTDDTPVSIKRGIIVYVCFLQEAASSSIDQIARSILQARLSEADDDTPGRKSACEL
;
A
#
# COMPACT_ATOMS: atom_id res chain seq x y z
N MET A 1 -25.00 8.58 44.33
CA MET A 1 -24.60 9.25 43.09
C MET A 1 -23.36 8.54 42.56
N SER A 2 -23.55 7.59 41.65
CA SER A 2 -22.48 6.80 41.03
C SER A 2 -22.66 6.91 39.53
N GLY A 3 -21.82 7.74 38.89
CA GLY A 3 -21.83 7.92 37.44
C GLY A 3 -21.32 6.67 36.73
N PRO A 4 -21.78 6.37 35.50
CA PRO A 4 -21.23 5.27 34.74
C PRO A 4 -19.84 5.64 34.25
N ALA A 5 -18.88 4.77 34.54
CA ALA A 5 -17.53 4.81 33.99
C ALA A 5 -17.61 4.73 32.46
N SER A 6 -17.02 5.72 31.79
CA SER A 6 -16.86 5.73 30.34
C SER A 6 -15.88 4.63 29.95
N ASN A 7 -16.40 3.46 29.55
CA ASN A 7 -15.61 2.41 28.93
C ASN A 7 -15.32 2.81 27.49
N ASP A 8 -14.27 3.60 27.28
CA ASP A 8 -13.59 3.72 25.99
C ASP A 8 -12.89 2.38 25.69
N ALA A 9 -13.68 1.40 25.25
CA ALA A 9 -13.17 0.19 24.64
C ALA A 9 -12.33 0.60 23.44
N LEU A 10 -11.04 0.26 23.50
CA LEU A 10 -10.07 0.43 22.43
C LEU A 10 -10.66 -0.09 21.10
N LYS A 11 -11.18 0.82 20.26
CA LYS A 11 -11.61 0.50 18.90
C LYS A 11 -10.38 0.09 18.10
N THR A 12 -10.05 -1.19 18.13
CA THR A 12 -9.13 -1.80 17.17
C THR A 12 -9.69 -1.54 15.79
N LYS A 13 -9.01 -0.69 15.00
CA LYS A 13 -9.34 -0.49 13.60
C LYS A 13 -9.30 -1.85 12.92
N GLU A 14 -10.43 -2.24 12.35
CA GLU A 14 -10.55 -3.48 11.60
C GLU A 14 -9.56 -3.46 10.43
N LYS A 15 -8.83 -4.57 10.24
CA LYS A 15 -7.84 -4.67 9.18
C LYS A 15 -8.57 -5.00 7.88
N VAL A 16 -8.57 -4.08 6.93
CA VAL A 16 -9.28 -4.22 5.66
C VAL A 16 -8.41 -4.82 4.53
N ALA A 17 -7.09 -4.77 4.64
CA ALA A 17 -6.17 -5.34 3.65
C ALA A 17 -4.78 -5.63 4.23
N ARG A 18 -4.07 -6.57 3.60
CA ARG A 18 -2.63 -6.81 3.76
C ARG A 18 -1.93 -6.40 2.47
N ILE A 19 -0.90 -5.57 2.60
CA ILE A 19 -0.17 -4.99 1.48
C ILE A 19 1.31 -5.32 1.65
N VAL A 20 1.96 -5.79 0.59
CA VAL A 20 3.42 -5.91 0.51
C VAL A 20 3.91 -5.00 -0.60
N ILE A 21 4.78 -4.05 -0.26
CA ILE A 21 5.40 -3.12 -1.21
C ILE A 21 6.86 -3.52 -1.38
N GLN A 22 7.28 -3.73 -2.62
CA GLN A 22 8.67 -4.02 -2.98
C GLN A 22 9.17 -2.98 -3.98
N GLN A 23 10.38 -2.47 -3.77
CA GLN A 23 11.04 -1.62 -4.76
C GLN A 23 11.72 -2.49 -5.81
N CYS A 24 11.69 -2.03 -7.05
CA CYS A 24 12.34 -2.72 -8.16
C CYS A 24 13.01 -1.73 -9.10
N LEU A 25 14.12 -2.16 -9.74
CA LEU A 25 14.72 -1.47 -10.88
C LEU A 25 14.06 -1.88 -12.21
N ASN A 26 13.51 -3.09 -12.23
CA ASN A 26 12.78 -3.69 -13.33
C ASN A 26 11.85 -4.77 -12.75
N ALA A 27 10.67 -4.93 -13.33
CA ALA A 27 9.82 -6.09 -13.08
C ALA A 27 9.04 -6.48 -14.34
N GLN A 28 8.72 -7.77 -14.47
CA GLN A 28 7.85 -8.30 -15.51
C GLN A 28 6.78 -9.20 -14.90
N LEU A 29 5.53 -8.99 -15.28
CA LEU A 29 4.39 -9.83 -14.93
C LEU A 29 3.96 -10.62 -16.16
N LYS A 30 3.94 -11.95 -16.03
CA LYS A 30 3.36 -12.86 -17.03
C LYS A 30 1.93 -13.19 -16.62
N PHE A 31 1.08 -13.36 -17.61
CA PHE A 31 -0.28 -13.83 -17.42
C PHE A 31 -0.34 -15.31 -17.80
N ASP A 32 -1.32 -16.03 -17.25
CA ASP A 32 -1.60 -17.42 -17.63
C ASP A 32 -2.33 -17.53 -18.98
N THR A 33 -2.52 -16.40 -19.67
CA THR A 33 -3.06 -16.26 -21.03
C THR A 33 -1.95 -16.07 -22.06
N ASP A 34 -2.27 -16.16 -23.35
CA ASP A 34 -1.34 -15.84 -24.45
C ASP A 34 -1.05 -14.34 -24.59
N ASP A 35 -1.42 -13.52 -23.60
CA ASP A 35 -1.20 -12.08 -23.60
C ASP A 35 0.28 -11.74 -23.45
N THR A 36 0.68 -10.61 -24.01
CA THR A 36 2.05 -10.13 -23.90
C THR A 36 2.38 -9.76 -22.44
N PRO A 37 3.54 -10.21 -21.91
CA PRO A 37 3.95 -9.84 -20.56
C PRO A 37 4.08 -8.32 -20.41
N VAL A 38 3.63 -7.80 -19.26
CA VAL A 38 3.76 -6.38 -18.93
C VAL A 38 5.05 -6.18 -18.14
N SER A 39 5.80 -5.13 -18.48
CA SER A 39 7.04 -4.77 -17.78
C SER A 39 7.04 -3.34 -17.29
N ILE A 40 7.62 -3.13 -16.11
CA ILE A 40 7.94 -1.81 -15.57
C ILE A 40 9.45 -1.66 -15.37
N LYS A 41 9.94 -0.42 -15.39
CA LYS A 41 11.33 -0.08 -15.04
C LYS A 41 11.42 0.19 -13.52
N ARG A 42 12.17 1.21 -13.11
CA ARG A 42 12.28 1.59 -11.70
C ARG A 42 10.92 1.99 -11.15
N GLY A 43 10.56 1.47 -9.98
CA GLY A 43 9.26 1.71 -9.36
C GLY A 43 9.00 0.82 -8.15
N ILE A 44 7.71 0.59 -7.88
CA ILE A 44 7.26 -0.31 -6.82
C ILE A 44 6.31 -1.39 -7.38
N ILE A 45 6.40 -2.59 -6.81
CA ILE A 45 5.43 -3.67 -6.98
C ILE A 45 4.58 -3.71 -5.71
N VAL A 46 3.27 -3.79 -5.88
CA VAL A 46 2.31 -3.81 -4.78
C VAL A 46 1.50 -5.09 -4.84
N TYR A 47 1.71 -5.98 -3.87
CA TYR A 47 0.86 -7.16 -3.67
C TYR A 47 -0.26 -6.78 -2.70
N VAL A 48 -1.51 -6.96 -3.13
CA VAL A 48 -2.69 -6.59 -2.34
C VAL A 48 -3.52 -7.83 -2.03
N CYS A 49 -3.84 -8.02 -0.76
CA CYS A 49 -4.77 -9.04 -0.28
C CYS A 49 -5.85 -8.34 0.55
N PHE A 50 -7.07 -8.24 0.01
CA PHE A 50 -8.21 -7.72 0.76
C PHE A 50 -8.69 -8.75 1.77
N LEU A 51 -8.98 -8.29 2.99
CA LEU A 51 -9.50 -9.14 4.07
C LEU A 51 -11.03 -9.09 4.08
N GLN A 52 -11.64 -10.00 4.84
CA GLN A 52 -13.08 -9.99 5.04
C GLN A 52 -13.53 -8.61 5.57
N GLU A 53 -14.70 -8.14 5.12
CA GLU A 53 -15.26 -6.80 5.42
C GLU A 53 -14.56 -5.60 4.72
N ALA A 54 -13.68 -5.84 3.73
CA ALA A 54 -13.13 -4.76 2.92
C ALA A 54 -14.22 -4.06 2.08
N ALA A 55 -14.60 -2.84 2.47
CA ALA A 55 -15.51 -2.02 1.69
C ALA A 55 -14.80 -1.31 0.53
N SER A 56 -15.52 -1.08 -0.58
CA SER A 56 -15.01 -0.32 -1.74
C SER A 56 -14.54 1.08 -1.36
N SER A 57 -15.16 1.71 -0.35
CA SER A 57 -14.75 2.99 0.21
C SER A 57 -13.34 2.99 0.80
N SER A 58 -12.79 1.82 1.16
CA SER A 58 -11.43 1.69 1.69
C SER A 58 -10.36 1.72 0.59
N ILE A 59 -10.72 1.46 -0.67
CA ILE A 59 -9.77 1.33 -1.78
C ILE A 59 -9.04 2.65 -2.02
N ASP A 60 -9.77 3.78 -2.05
CA ASP A 60 -9.15 5.10 -2.26
C ASP A 60 -8.19 5.46 -1.13
N GLN A 61 -8.51 5.08 0.10
CA GLN A 61 -7.64 5.32 1.25
C GLN A 61 -6.37 4.46 1.16
N ILE A 62 -6.51 3.19 0.78
CA ILE A 62 -5.38 2.27 0.57
C ILE A 62 -4.48 2.78 -0.56
N ALA A 63 -5.06 3.15 -1.70
CA ALA A 63 -4.32 3.68 -2.84
C ALA A 63 -3.55 4.96 -2.48
N ARG A 64 -4.21 5.93 -1.82
CA ARG A 64 -3.54 7.14 -1.31
C ARG A 64 -2.38 6.81 -0.37
N SER A 65 -2.59 5.86 0.54
CA SER A 65 -1.56 5.46 1.52
C SER A 65 -0.34 4.82 0.83
N ILE A 66 -0.55 3.97 -0.18
CA ILE A 66 0.54 3.37 -0.97
C ILE A 66 1.30 4.45 -1.75
N LEU A 67 0.57 5.33 -2.44
CA LEU A 67 1.19 6.37 -3.27
C LEU A 67 1.94 7.40 -2.43
N GLN A 68 1.51 7.68 -1.21
CA GLN A 68 2.20 8.62 -0.32
C GLN A 68 3.34 7.96 0.49
N ALA A 69 3.46 6.63 0.46
CA ALA A 69 4.50 5.93 1.21
C ALA A 69 5.89 6.28 0.64
N ARG A 70 6.68 7.00 1.45
CA ARG A 70 8.06 7.38 1.12
C ARG A 70 8.99 6.22 1.40
N LEU A 71 9.00 5.24 0.49
CA LEU A 71 9.80 4.04 0.62
C LEU A 71 11.03 4.08 -0.28
N SER A 72 10.92 4.68 -1.47
CA SER A 72 11.91 4.60 -2.53
C SER A 72 13.15 5.46 -2.27
N GLU A 73 14.33 4.98 -2.64
CA GLU A 73 15.56 5.78 -2.58
C GLU A 73 15.69 6.68 -3.82
N ALA A 74 16.18 7.91 -3.62
CA ALA A 74 16.51 8.82 -4.71
C ALA A 74 17.85 8.42 -5.34
N ASP A 75 17.97 8.50 -6.66
CA ASP A 75 19.24 8.26 -7.37
C ASP A 75 20.25 9.41 -7.21
N ASP A 76 19.80 10.55 -6.68
CA ASP A 76 20.63 11.69 -6.35
C ASP A 76 21.07 11.64 -4.89
N ASP A 77 22.20 12.29 -4.58
CA ASP A 77 22.78 12.54 -3.24
C ASP A 77 21.85 13.31 -2.26
N THR A 78 20.55 13.38 -2.57
CA THR A 78 19.54 14.01 -1.72
C THR A 78 19.12 13.02 -0.63
N PRO A 79 19.47 13.26 0.63
CA PRO A 79 19.10 12.35 1.70
C PRO A 79 17.57 12.37 1.90
N GLY A 80 16.93 11.22 1.71
CA GLY A 80 15.51 11.04 2.01
C GLY A 80 14.83 10.01 1.13
N ARG A 81 13.89 9.26 1.71
CA ARG A 81 13.02 8.38 0.94
C ARG A 81 11.96 9.20 0.20
N LYS A 82 11.65 8.80 -1.03
CA LYS A 82 10.67 9.39 -1.94
C LYS A 82 9.45 8.47 -2.10
N SER A 83 8.32 9.07 -2.42
CA SER A 83 7.13 8.34 -2.87
C SER A 83 7.38 7.71 -4.25
N ALA A 84 6.63 6.67 -4.60
CA ALA A 84 6.63 6.13 -5.96
C ALA A 84 6.21 7.15 -7.05
N CYS A 85 5.44 8.18 -6.69
CA CYS A 85 5.08 9.28 -7.59
C CYS A 85 6.23 10.26 -7.84
N GLU A 86 7.28 10.21 -7.02
CA GLU A 86 8.43 11.13 -7.03
C GLU A 86 9.69 10.47 -7.60
N LEU A 87 9.57 9.22 -8.11
CA LEU A 87 10.62 8.45 -8.75
C LEU A 87 10.85 8.86 -10.22
#